data_AF-A0A1Q7VPC3-F1
#
_entry.id   AF-A0A1Q7VPC3-F1
#
_cell.length_a   1.000
_cell.length_b   1.000
_cell.length_c   1.000
_cell.angle_alpha   90.00
_cell.angle_beta   90.00
_cell.angle_gamma   90.00
#
_symmetry.space_group_name_H-M   'P 1'
#
loop_
_entity.id
_entity.type
_entity.pdbx_description
1 polymer ?
#
loop_
_entity_poly.entity_id
_entity_poly.type
_entity_poly.pdbx_seq_one_letter_code
_entity_poly.pdbx_strand_id
1 'polypeptide(L)'
;MLRNERDFELVLVQNMPHAQALEIYRTADIVIDQALSGWYGGFAVEAMAMGKPVMCYLRHEDFECVPDEMLADLPIAEIRPDNLAEDIAAVLDRRSEWGDWSARSRHFAETWHNPLTIAEAMIELYKDPSTPMTILQYIADRAAAGAGHEPFNASARIAGG
;
A
#
# COMPACT_ATOMS: atom_id res chain seq x y z
N MET A 1 -19.88 -7.22 17.24
CA MET A 1 -21.11 -6.49 16.86
C MET A 1 -21.37 -6.51 15.35
N LEU A 2 -20.38 -6.34 14.47
CA LEU A 2 -20.59 -6.33 13.00
C LEU A 2 -21.31 -7.55 12.40
N ARG A 3 -21.08 -8.78 12.92
CA ARG A 3 -21.69 -10.02 12.37
C ARG A 3 -23.22 -10.10 12.48
N ASN A 4 -23.85 -9.31 13.35
CA ASN A 4 -25.31 -9.35 13.54
C ASN A 4 -26.06 -8.24 12.76
N GLU A 5 -25.33 -7.36 12.07
CA GLU A 5 -25.89 -6.15 11.43
C GLU A 5 -25.60 -6.06 9.92
N ARG A 6 -24.81 -6.99 9.37
CA ARG A 6 -24.38 -7.03 7.96
C ARG A 6 -24.25 -8.49 7.49
N ASP A 7 -24.66 -8.78 6.25
CA ASP A 7 -24.30 -10.05 5.59
C ASP A 7 -22.79 -10.07 5.33
N PHE A 8 -22.13 -11.18 5.70
CA PHE A 8 -20.69 -11.35 5.52
C PHE A 8 -20.39 -12.71 4.88
N GLU A 9 -19.49 -12.69 3.89
CA GLU A 9 -18.90 -13.89 3.31
C GLU A 9 -17.41 -13.93 3.66
N LEU A 10 -16.91 -15.09 4.11
CA LEU A 10 -15.49 -15.30 4.33
C LEU A 10 -14.89 -16.06 3.14
N VAL A 11 -14.07 -15.36 2.37
CA VAL A 11 -13.26 -15.97 1.30
C VAL A 11 -11.83 -16.10 1.79
N LEU A 12 -11.36 -17.34 1.95
CA LEU A 12 -9.98 -17.62 2.37
C LEU A 12 -9.08 -17.84 1.15
N VAL A 13 -8.19 -16.89 0.88
CA VAL A 13 -7.23 -16.94 -0.22
C VAL A 13 -5.93 -17.57 0.26
N GLN A 14 -5.66 -18.82 -0.11
CA GLN A 14 -4.46 -19.55 0.29
C GLN A 14 -4.06 -20.61 -0.73
N ASN A 15 -2.77 -20.97 -0.77
CA ASN A 15 -2.22 -22.04 -1.61
C ASN A 15 -2.61 -21.95 -3.10
N MET A 16 -2.60 -20.74 -3.66
CA MET A 16 -2.91 -20.50 -5.06
C MET A 16 -1.86 -19.62 -5.74
N PRO A 17 -1.75 -19.67 -7.08
CA PRO A 17 -0.87 -18.77 -7.83
C PRO A 17 -1.21 -17.31 -7.55
N HIS A 18 -0.18 -16.48 -7.42
CA HIS A 18 -0.32 -15.05 -7.13
C HIS A 18 -1.25 -14.32 -8.10
N ALA A 19 -1.17 -14.60 -9.40
CA ALA A 19 -2.06 -14.02 -10.40
C ALA A 19 -3.55 -14.31 -10.13
N GLN A 20 -3.90 -15.49 -9.59
CA GLN A 20 -5.28 -15.82 -9.24
C GLN A 20 -5.72 -15.08 -7.97
N ALA A 21 -4.82 -14.94 -6.99
CA ALA A 21 -5.09 -14.15 -5.80
C ALA A 21 -5.37 -12.67 -6.14
N LEU A 22 -4.61 -12.09 -7.09
CA LEU A 22 -4.86 -10.73 -7.59
C LEU A 22 -6.26 -10.57 -8.19
N GLU A 23 -6.77 -11.56 -8.94
CA GLU A 23 -8.14 -11.49 -9.48
C GLU A 23 -9.19 -11.42 -8.36
N ILE A 24 -8.98 -12.14 -7.26
CA ILE A 24 -9.86 -12.06 -6.09
C ILE A 24 -9.73 -10.69 -5.43
N TYR A 25 -8.52 -10.17 -5.24
CA TYR A 25 -8.32 -8.87 -4.61
C TYR A 25 -8.94 -7.72 -5.42
N ARG A 26 -9.01 -7.84 -6.75
CA ARG A 26 -9.66 -6.84 -7.62
C ARG A 26 -11.14 -6.69 -7.34
N THR A 27 -11.83 -7.71 -6.81
CA THR A 27 -13.25 -7.63 -6.48
C THR A 27 -13.52 -6.96 -5.13
N ALA A 28 -12.49 -6.79 -4.28
CA ALA A 28 -12.64 -6.13 -2.99
C ALA A 28 -12.89 -4.62 -3.15
N ASP A 29 -13.79 -4.06 -2.34
CA ASP A 29 -13.97 -2.60 -2.27
C ASP A 29 -12.94 -1.93 -1.35
N ILE A 30 -12.55 -2.62 -0.27
CA ILE A 30 -11.58 -2.17 0.74
C ILE A 30 -10.74 -3.35 1.21
N VAL A 31 -9.49 -3.10 1.56
CA VAL A 31 -8.56 -4.10 2.07
C VAL A 31 -8.18 -3.77 3.51
N ILE A 32 -8.09 -4.80 4.35
CA ILE A 32 -7.52 -4.70 5.69
C ILE A 32 -6.24 -5.55 5.69
N ASP A 33 -5.11 -4.92 5.98
CA ASP A 33 -3.81 -5.58 6.12
C ASP A 33 -3.34 -5.51 7.59
N GLN A 34 -2.38 -6.38 7.94
CA GLN A 34 -1.62 -6.44 9.20
C GLN A 34 -2.24 -5.69 10.41
N ALA A 35 -3.34 -6.23 10.95
CA ALA A 35 -4.04 -5.64 12.09
C ALA A 35 -3.24 -5.65 13.41
N LEU A 36 -2.06 -6.28 13.46
CA LEU A 36 -1.27 -6.46 14.69
C LEU A 36 0.23 -6.15 14.53
N SER A 37 0.76 -6.05 13.31
CA SER A 37 2.21 -5.97 13.11
C SER A 37 2.80 -4.57 13.32
N GLY A 38 2.00 -3.52 13.12
CA GLY A 38 2.43 -2.12 13.28
C GLY A 38 2.88 -1.44 11.99
N TRP A 39 2.87 -2.14 10.85
CA TRP A 39 3.09 -1.56 9.54
C TRP A 39 2.40 -2.38 8.46
N TYR A 40 2.22 -1.78 7.28
CA TYR A 40 1.62 -2.45 6.13
C TYR A 40 2.66 -3.32 5.39
N GLY A 41 2.19 -4.40 4.77
CA GLY A 41 3.04 -5.33 4.02
C GLY A 41 2.96 -5.18 2.51
N GLY A 42 3.60 -6.11 1.79
CA GLY A 42 3.53 -6.16 0.32
C GLY A 42 2.11 -6.33 -0.22
N PHE A 43 1.24 -7.01 0.53
CA PHE A 43 -0.18 -7.15 0.17
C PHE A 43 -0.90 -5.79 0.12
N ALA A 44 -0.69 -4.93 1.12
CA ALA A 44 -1.20 -3.55 1.09
C ALA A 44 -0.66 -2.76 -0.11
N VAL A 45 0.62 -2.92 -0.47
CA VAL A 45 1.22 -2.25 -1.63
C VAL A 45 0.53 -2.70 -2.93
N GLU A 46 0.28 -4.00 -3.10
CA GLU A 46 -0.45 -4.53 -4.26
C GLU A 46 -1.89 -3.99 -4.32
N ALA A 47 -2.59 -3.98 -3.17
CA ALA A 47 -3.93 -3.43 -3.05
C ALA A 47 -3.96 -1.94 -3.43
N MET A 48 -3.03 -1.15 -2.88
CA MET A 48 -2.90 0.28 -3.18
C MET A 48 -2.58 0.52 -4.65
N ALA A 49 -1.69 -0.28 -5.27
CA ALA A 49 -1.40 -0.20 -6.71
C ALA A 49 -2.64 -0.47 -7.58
N MET A 50 -3.57 -1.31 -7.11
CA MET A 50 -4.88 -1.53 -7.72
C MET A 50 -5.91 -0.44 -7.41
N GLY A 51 -5.51 0.63 -6.70
CA GLY A 51 -6.38 1.72 -6.27
C GLY A 51 -7.35 1.32 -5.16
N LYS A 52 -7.04 0.29 -4.38
CA LYS A 52 -7.89 -0.13 -3.25
C LYS A 52 -7.57 0.72 -2.02
N PRO A 53 -8.58 1.24 -1.32
CA PRO A 53 -8.45 1.71 0.06
C PRO A 53 -7.87 0.61 0.96
N VAL A 54 -6.94 0.98 1.85
CA VAL A 54 -6.27 0.03 2.76
C VAL A 54 -6.34 0.49 4.20
N MET A 55 -6.76 -0.40 5.08
CA MET A 55 -6.71 -0.22 6.53
C MET A 55 -5.56 -1.04 7.12
N CYS A 56 -4.80 -0.50 8.05
CA CYS A 56 -3.71 -1.22 8.73
C CYS A 56 -3.48 -0.67 10.13
N TYR A 57 -2.96 -1.49 11.04
CA TYR A 57 -2.43 -0.97 12.30
C TYR A 57 -1.07 -0.32 12.01
N LEU A 58 -0.92 0.94 12.41
CA LEU A 58 0.31 1.72 12.26
C LEU A 58 0.86 2.02 13.64
N ARG A 59 2.10 1.59 13.90
CA ARG A 59 2.76 1.82 15.17
C ARG A 59 3.53 3.13 15.10
N HIS A 60 2.99 4.16 15.76
CA HIS A 60 3.49 5.54 15.62
C HIS A 60 4.95 5.74 16.05
N GLU A 61 5.48 4.88 16.93
CA GLU A 61 6.90 4.94 17.34
C GLU A 61 7.87 4.71 16.17
N ASP A 62 7.41 4.07 15.08
CA ASP A 62 8.23 3.84 13.89
C ASP A 62 8.28 5.06 12.95
N PHE A 63 7.43 6.08 13.16
CA PHE A 63 7.32 7.22 12.24
C PHE A 63 8.60 8.05 12.20
N GLU A 64 9.39 8.06 13.27
CA GLU A 64 10.70 8.72 13.31
C GLU A 64 11.70 8.15 12.28
N CYS A 65 11.46 6.93 11.78
CA CYS A 65 12.29 6.27 10.77
C CYS A 65 11.79 6.49 9.33
N VAL A 66 10.68 7.22 9.15
CA VAL A 66 10.02 7.40 7.85
C VAL A 66 10.13 8.86 7.43
N PRO A 67 10.47 9.17 6.16
CA PRO A 67 10.49 10.55 5.68
C PRO A 67 9.11 11.24 5.84
N ASP A 68 9.13 12.52 6.20
CA ASP A 68 7.91 13.32 6.43
C ASP A 68 7.03 13.37 5.17
N GLU A 69 7.62 13.39 3.98
CA GLU A 69 6.90 13.40 2.71
C GLU A 69 6.11 12.10 2.51
N MET A 70 6.70 10.98 2.88
CA MET A 70 6.04 9.67 2.78
C MET A 70 4.90 9.56 3.79
N LEU A 71 5.10 10.05 5.01
CA LEU A 71 4.05 10.10 6.03
C LEU A 71 2.88 11.00 5.61
N ALA A 72 3.17 12.14 4.98
CA ALA A 72 2.15 13.06 4.47
C ALA A 72 1.32 12.42 3.33
N ASP A 73 1.96 11.62 2.48
CA ASP A 73 1.29 10.93 1.38
C ASP A 73 0.53 9.68 1.82
N LEU A 74 0.90 9.05 2.94
CA LEU A 74 0.45 7.74 3.39
C LEU A 74 -1.09 7.61 3.41
N PRO A 75 -1.70 6.85 2.48
CA PRO A 75 -3.14 6.78 2.33
C PRO A 75 -3.69 5.53 3.03
N ILE A 76 -3.35 5.36 4.31
CA ILE A 76 -3.82 4.22 5.12
C ILE A 76 -4.75 4.74 6.21
N ALA A 77 -5.92 4.11 6.31
CA ALA A 77 -6.79 4.33 7.46
C ALA A 77 -6.30 3.44 8.61
N GLU A 78 -5.99 4.07 9.73
CA GLU A 78 -5.51 3.34 10.90
C GLU A 78 -6.61 2.48 11.51
N ILE A 79 -6.25 1.25 11.89
CA ILE A 79 -7.07 0.39 12.73
C ILE A 79 -6.35 0.08 14.03
N ARG A 80 -7.12 0.03 15.11
CA ARG A 80 -6.62 -0.31 16.43
C ARG A 80 -7.01 -1.75 16.78
N PRO A 81 -6.06 -2.58 17.24
CA PRO A 81 -6.33 -3.97 17.60
C PRO A 81 -7.47 -4.16 18.61
N ASP A 82 -7.60 -3.22 19.55
CA ASP A 82 -8.58 -3.23 20.63
C ASP A 82 -9.93 -2.59 20.24
N ASN A 83 -10.03 -1.99 19.06
CA ASN A 83 -11.20 -1.24 18.60
C ASN A 83 -11.50 -1.46 17.09
N LEU A 84 -11.14 -2.64 16.58
CA LEU A 84 -11.15 -2.95 15.16
C LEU A 84 -12.54 -2.82 14.52
N ALA A 85 -13.60 -3.24 15.22
CA ALA A 85 -14.96 -3.22 14.67
C ALA A 85 -15.47 -1.79 14.46
N GLU A 86 -15.21 -0.93 15.42
CA GLU A 86 -15.57 0.49 15.41
C GLU A 86 -14.77 1.24 14.33
N ASP A 87 -13.48 0.95 14.19
CA ASP A 87 -12.63 1.58 13.18
C ASP A 87 -13.07 1.19 11.76
N ILE A 88 -13.42 -0.09 11.54
CA ILE A 88 -14.01 -0.54 10.27
C ILE A 88 -15.35 0.16 10.02
N ALA A 89 -16.23 0.22 11.02
CA ALA A 89 -17.52 0.89 10.87
C ALA A 89 -17.38 2.36 10.48
N ALA A 90 -16.48 3.10 11.14
CA ALA A 90 -16.20 4.49 10.84
C ALA A 90 -15.71 4.71 9.40
N VAL A 91 -14.91 3.78 8.87
CA VAL A 91 -14.46 3.82 7.48
C VAL A 91 -15.58 3.52 6.48
N LEU A 92 -16.46 2.57 6.80
CA LEU A 92 -17.62 2.24 5.97
C LEU A 92 -18.61 3.41 5.87
N ASP A 93 -18.74 4.22 6.92
CA ASP A 93 -19.62 5.40 6.93
C ASP A 93 -19.11 6.56 6.05
N ARG A 94 -17.84 6.52 5.64
CA ARG A 94 -17.18 7.54 4.81
C ARG A 94 -17.02 7.13 3.35
N ARG A 95 -17.91 6.26 2.84
CA ARG A 95 -17.83 5.69 1.47
C ARG A 95 -17.76 6.75 0.36
N SER A 96 -18.32 7.94 0.57
CA SER A 96 -18.23 9.06 -0.40
C SER A 96 -16.79 9.53 -0.64
N GLU A 97 -15.88 9.29 0.30
CA GLU A 97 -14.47 9.71 0.22
C GLU A 97 -13.60 8.66 -0.49
N TRP A 98 -14.11 7.43 -0.71
CA TRP A 98 -13.29 6.32 -1.19
C TRP A 98 -12.76 6.54 -2.60
N GLY A 99 -13.42 7.33 -3.44
CA GLY A 99 -12.90 7.67 -4.77
C GLY A 99 -11.58 8.45 -4.72
N ASP A 100 -11.50 9.45 -3.85
CA ASP A 100 -10.26 10.20 -3.62
C ASP A 100 -9.20 9.32 -2.95
N TRP A 101 -9.60 8.56 -1.94
CA TRP A 101 -8.70 7.63 -1.25
C TRP A 101 -8.09 6.61 -2.22
N SER A 102 -8.89 5.99 -3.09
CA SER A 102 -8.42 5.10 -4.15
C SER A 102 -7.35 5.74 -5.04
N ALA A 103 -7.57 6.99 -5.45
CA ALA A 103 -6.61 7.71 -6.28
C ALA A 103 -5.30 7.96 -5.53
N ARG A 104 -5.39 8.38 -4.26
CA ARG A 104 -4.23 8.57 -3.38
C ARG A 104 -3.47 7.28 -3.09
N SER A 105 -4.18 6.16 -2.87
CA SER A 105 -3.59 4.83 -2.72
C SER A 105 -2.74 4.45 -3.92
N ARG A 106 -3.28 4.60 -5.13
CA ARG A 106 -2.53 4.30 -6.35
C ARG A 106 -1.33 5.22 -6.51
N HIS A 107 -1.51 6.52 -6.28
CA HIS A 107 -0.41 7.49 -6.32
C HIS A 107 0.72 7.12 -5.35
N PHE A 108 0.38 6.79 -4.10
CA PHE A 108 1.37 6.39 -3.10
C PHE A 108 2.17 5.15 -3.53
N ALA A 109 1.50 4.13 -4.07
CA ALA A 109 2.19 2.93 -4.56
C ALA A 109 3.11 3.25 -5.76
N GLU A 110 2.67 4.11 -6.69
CA GLU A 110 3.44 4.52 -7.85
C GLU A 110 4.64 5.42 -7.49
N THR A 111 4.53 6.21 -6.42
CA THR A 111 5.60 7.10 -5.96
C THR A 111 6.60 6.35 -5.07
N TRP A 112 6.12 5.68 -4.03
CA TRP A 112 6.95 5.13 -2.95
C TRP A 112 7.33 3.66 -3.14
N HIS A 113 6.60 2.93 -3.98
CA HIS A 113 6.79 1.48 -4.17
C HIS A 113 7.04 1.08 -5.63
N ASN A 114 7.47 2.02 -6.47
CA ASN A 114 7.80 1.71 -7.86
C ASN A 114 9.02 0.76 -7.92
N PRO A 115 8.87 -0.45 -8.49
CA PRO A 115 9.94 -1.44 -8.49
C PRO A 115 11.16 -1.00 -9.29
N LEU A 116 11.00 -0.15 -10.32
CA LEU A 116 12.12 0.37 -11.10
C LEU A 116 12.93 1.38 -10.29
N THR A 117 12.26 2.31 -9.61
CA THR A 117 12.92 3.31 -8.76
C THR A 117 13.66 2.64 -7.61
N ILE A 118 13.03 1.65 -6.97
CA ILE A 118 13.67 0.88 -5.89
C ILE A 118 14.88 0.10 -6.43
N ALA A 119 14.77 -0.54 -7.60
CA ALA A 119 15.88 -1.26 -8.21
C ALA A 119 17.06 -0.33 -8.54
N GLU A 120 16.80 0.87 -9.07
CA GLU A 120 17.82 1.90 -9.30
C GLU A 120 18.52 2.31 -8.01
N ALA A 121 17.75 2.64 -6.96
CA ALA A 121 18.29 2.99 -5.65
C ALA A 121 19.17 1.88 -5.08
N MET A 122 18.71 0.63 -5.19
CA MET A 122 19.46 -0.56 -4.76
C MET A 122 20.75 -0.74 -5.54
N ILE A 123 20.73 -0.58 -6.87
CA ILE A 123 21.94 -0.69 -7.70
C ILE A 123 22.98 0.35 -7.29
N GLU A 124 22.58 1.59 -7.07
CA GLU A 124 23.51 2.66 -6.64
C GLU A 124 24.10 2.35 -5.27
N LEU A 125 23.27 1.93 -4.30
CA LEU A 125 23.73 1.53 -2.97
C LEU A 125 24.70 0.33 -3.01
N TYR A 126 24.46 -0.65 -3.89
CA TYR A 126 25.37 -1.79 -4.03
C TYR A 126 26.69 -1.44 -4.72
N LYS A 127 26.71 -0.44 -5.60
CA LYS A 127 27.95 0.06 -6.23
C LYS A 127 28.82 0.81 -5.24
N ASP A 128 28.21 1.59 -4.35
CA ASP A 128 28.89 2.30 -3.28
C ASP A 128 28.10 2.21 -1.96
N PRO A 129 28.41 1.22 -1.10
CA PRO A 129 27.76 1.06 0.19
C PRO A 129 28.01 2.22 1.17
N SER A 130 28.92 3.14 0.87
CA SER A 130 29.16 4.34 1.68
C SER A 130 28.21 5.50 1.34
N THR A 131 27.34 5.32 0.34
CA THR A 131 26.32 6.31 -0.03
C THR A 131 25.47 6.66 1.20
N PRO A 132 25.40 7.96 1.59
CA PRO A 132 24.76 8.37 2.83
C PRO A 132 23.22 8.35 2.78
N MET A 133 22.62 7.80 1.72
CA MET A 133 21.19 7.87 1.47
C MET A 133 20.52 6.51 1.64
N THR A 134 19.32 6.53 2.24
CA THR A 134 18.42 5.38 2.26
C THR A 134 17.66 5.29 0.93
N ILE A 135 17.07 4.12 0.65
CA ILE A 135 16.17 3.94 -0.51
C ILE A 135 15.02 4.95 -0.45
N LEU A 136 14.47 5.19 0.75
CA LEU A 136 13.36 6.12 0.94
C LEU A 136 13.78 7.56 0.69
N GLN A 137 14.98 7.97 1.12
CA GLN A 137 15.52 9.30 0.80
C GLN A 137 15.74 9.47 -0.70
N TYR A 138 16.28 8.45 -1.38
CA TYR A 138 16.46 8.48 -2.83
C TYR A 138 15.12 8.68 -3.57
N ILE A 139 14.07 7.99 -3.11
CA ILE A 139 12.73 8.13 -3.68
C ILE A 139 12.17 9.54 -3.42
N ALA A 140 12.28 10.04 -2.19
CA ALA A 140 11.81 11.38 -1.80
C ALA A 140 12.47 12.48 -2.65
N ASP A 141 13.80 12.43 -2.80
CA ASP A 141 14.57 13.39 -3.59
C ASP A 141 14.13 13.40 -5.06
N ARG A 142 13.82 12.22 -5.62
CA ARG A 142 13.33 12.10 -7.01
C ARG A 142 11.91 12.59 -7.19
N ALA A 143 11.03 12.31 -6.23
CA ALA A 143 9.66 12.81 -6.23
C ALA A 143 9.65 14.34 -6.21
N ALA A 144 10.48 14.95 -5.35
CA ALA A 144 10.65 16.40 -5.27
C ALA A 144 11.22 17.02 -6.57
N ALA A 145 12.08 16.29 -7.29
CA ALA A 145 12.67 16.74 -8.55
C ALA A 145 11.69 16.72 -9.75
N GLY A 146 10.45 16.24 -9.59
CA GLY A 146 9.46 16.19 -10.67
C GLY A 146 9.81 15.23 -11.80
N ALA A 147 10.72 14.27 -11.55
CA ALA A 147 11.11 13.25 -12.52
C ALA A 147 9.98 12.21 -12.65
N GLY A 148 8.93 12.57 -13.41
CA GLY A 148 7.80 11.70 -13.70
C GLY A 148 8.28 10.33 -14.19
N HIS A 149 7.79 9.27 -13.56
CA HIS A 149 7.97 7.91 -14.06
C HIS A 149 6.91 7.61 -15.11
N GLU A 150 7.33 6.98 -16.20
CA GLU A 150 6.43 6.17 -17.02
C GLU A 150 5.75 5.15 -16.07
N PRO A 151 4.41 5.08 -16.05
CA PRO A 151 3.71 4.16 -15.17
C PRO A 151 4.15 2.73 -15.46
N PHE A 152 4.43 1.95 -14.41
CA PHE A 152 4.71 0.54 -14.55
C PHE A 152 3.46 -0.18 -15.08
N ASN A 153 3.45 -0.51 -16.37
CA ASN A 153 2.36 -1.24 -17.00
C ASN A 153 2.55 -2.76 -16.78
N ALA A 154 2.01 -3.26 -15.66
CA ALA A 154 2.04 -4.69 -15.31
C ALA A 154 1.42 -5.60 -16.39
N SER A 155 0.50 -5.08 -17.21
CA SER A 155 -0.15 -5.80 -18.32
C SER A 155 0.76 -6.01 -19.54
N ALA A 156 1.88 -5.30 -19.68
CA ALA A 156 2.68 -5.30 -20.90
C ALA A 156 3.66 -6.49 -21.03
N ARG A 157 3.84 -7.34 -20.01
CA ARG A 157 4.86 -8.43 -20.03
C ARG A 157 4.33 -9.85 -19.84
N ILE A 158 3.02 -10.07 -19.70
CA ILE A 158 2.47 -11.44 -19.56
C ILE A 158 2.37 -12.16 -20.94
N ALA A 159 2.61 -11.46 -22.05
CA ALA A 159 2.56 -12.04 -23.40
C ALA A 159 3.90 -12.64 -23.92
N GLY A 160 4.87 -12.89 -23.03
CA GLY A 160 6.17 -13.46 -23.40
C GLY A 160 6.69 -14.45 -22.39
N GLY A 161 6.13 -15.66 -22.40
CA GLY A 161 6.57 -16.82 -21.62
C GLY A 161 5.93 -18.09 -22.15
#